data_AF-A0A6G0WTI2-F1
#
_entry.id   AF-A0A6G0WTI2-F1
#
_cell.length_a   1.000
_cell.length_b   1.000
_cell.length_c   1.000
_cell.angle_alpha   90.00
_cell.angle_beta   90.00
_cell.angle_gamma   90.00
#
_symmetry.space_group_name_H-M   'P 1'
#
loop_
_entity.id
_entity.type
_entity.pdbx_description
1 polymer ?
#
loop_
_entity_poly.entity_id
_entity_poly.type
_entity_poly.pdbx_seq_one_letter_code
_entity_poly.pdbx_strand_id
1 'polypeptide(L)'
;MAKSSVTRISSVASELPSSPSLADVNCCIQGTCLSKASMLGLFSSVEIGFDIRVDEPTRSWVKRCTLKDVAKLHETLNEKIVDESFREELSLLACPKQPLFKRRDMMVIKGLCVDLDHYIDELLKLCQRFTAAKAKHENESMIVESSLREFLAAPI
;
A
#
# COMPACT_ATOMS: atom_id res chain seq x y z
N MET A 1 -47.22 21.82 -44.15
CA MET A 1 -47.35 21.39 -42.74
C MET A 1 -46.70 20.02 -42.57
N ALA A 2 -45.86 19.90 -41.53
CA ALA A 2 -45.30 18.68 -40.91
C ALA A 2 -44.28 17.83 -41.71
N LYS A 3 -43.22 17.26 -41.12
CA LYS A 3 -42.50 17.43 -39.84
C LYS A 3 -41.15 16.73 -40.05
N SER A 4 -40.05 17.43 -39.81
CA SER A 4 -38.69 16.86 -39.88
C SER A 4 -38.39 16.14 -38.57
N SER A 5 -38.12 14.84 -38.61
CA SER A 5 -37.72 14.04 -37.44
C SER A 5 -36.21 13.96 -37.39
N VAL A 6 -35.62 14.76 -36.50
CA VAL A 6 -34.20 14.70 -36.14
C VAL A 6 -34.06 13.71 -34.99
N THR A 7 -33.54 12.52 -35.28
CA THR A 7 -33.16 11.53 -34.28
C THR A 7 -31.89 12.00 -33.57
N ARG A 8 -32.02 12.46 -32.33
CA ARG A 8 -30.88 12.70 -31.43
C ARG A 8 -30.30 11.36 -30.99
N ILE A 9 -29.09 11.06 -31.45
CA ILE A 9 -28.28 9.99 -30.90
C ILE A 9 -27.68 10.53 -29.60
N SER A 10 -28.21 10.08 -28.46
CA SER A 10 -27.65 10.34 -27.14
C SER A 10 -26.29 9.63 -27.04
N SER A 11 -25.24 10.42 -26.90
CA SER A 11 -23.89 9.96 -26.60
C SER A 11 -23.88 9.39 -25.18
N VAL A 12 -23.90 8.07 -25.07
CA VAL A 12 -23.56 7.35 -23.83
C VAL A 12 -22.06 7.51 -23.65
N ALA A 13 -21.66 8.53 -22.87
CA ALA A 13 -20.31 8.62 -22.36
C ALA A 13 -20.14 7.46 -21.36
N SER A 14 -19.46 6.42 -21.81
CA SER A 14 -18.97 5.35 -20.96
C SER A 14 -17.95 5.95 -20.00
N GLU A 15 -18.38 6.31 -18.80
CA GLU A 15 -17.48 6.56 -17.68
C GLU A 15 -16.75 5.23 -17.42
N LEU A 16 -15.49 5.14 -17.86
CA LEU A 16 -14.59 4.11 -17.36
C LEU A 16 -14.64 4.18 -15.83
N PRO A 17 -14.67 3.04 -15.11
CA PRO A 17 -14.56 3.08 -13.66
C PRO A 17 -13.25 3.79 -13.32
N SER A 18 -13.34 5.04 -12.87
CA SER A 18 -12.22 5.78 -12.32
C SER A 18 -11.66 4.92 -11.20
N SER A 19 -10.37 4.60 -11.27
CA SER A 19 -9.70 3.84 -10.21
C SER A 19 -10.09 4.43 -8.85
N PRO A 20 -10.59 3.60 -7.90
CA PRO A 20 -11.11 4.10 -6.63
C PRO A 20 -10.04 4.94 -5.96
N SER A 21 -10.43 6.09 -5.41
CA SER A 21 -9.50 7.04 -4.79
C SER A 21 -8.69 6.34 -3.70
N LEU A 22 -7.42 6.74 -3.53
CA LEU A 22 -6.60 6.23 -2.42
C LEU A 22 -7.27 6.48 -1.06
N ALA A 23 -8.12 7.50 -0.98
CA ALA A 23 -8.90 7.86 0.21
C ALA A 23 -9.87 6.75 0.66
N ASP A 24 -10.26 5.85 -0.24
CA ASP A 24 -11.23 4.79 0.06
C ASP A 24 -10.56 3.43 0.34
N VAL A 25 -9.23 3.39 0.26
CA VAL A 25 -8.44 2.19 0.56
C VAL A 25 -8.29 2.05 2.06
N ASN A 26 -8.49 0.85 2.58
CA ASN A 26 -8.12 0.46 3.93
C ASN A 26 -7.26 -0.80 3.87
N CYS A 27 -6.37 -0.98 4.85
CA CYS A 27 -5.61 -2.22 4.95
C CYS A 27 -5.27 -2.58 6.39
N CYS A 28 -5.13 -3.88 6.64
CA CYS A 28 -4.71 -4.42 7.93
C CYS A 28 -3.94 -5.73 7.76
N ILE A 29 -3.12 -6.08 8.76
CA ILE A 29 -2.45 -7.37 8.84
C ILE A 29 -3.43 -8.40 9.39
N GLN A 30 -3.78 -9.40 8.58
CA GLN A 30 -4.70 -10.46 8.99
C GLN A 30 -4.02 -11.81 9.21
N GLY A 31 -2.77 -11.97 8.78
CA GLY A 31 -2.08 -13.26 8.86
C GLY A 31 -0.57 -13.17 8.71
N THR A 32 0.10 -14.26 9.05
CA THR A 32 1.53 -14.45 8.81
C THR A 32 1.82 -15.85 8.33
N CYS A 33 2.89 -16.00 7.55
CA CYS A 33 3.42 -17.28 7.14
C CYS A 33 4.93 -17.34 7.33
N LEU A 34 5.44 -18.54 7.61
CA LEU A 34 6.87 -18.79 7.66
C LEU A 34 7.30 -19.57 6.43
N SER A 35 8.18 -18.98 5.64
CA SER A 35 8.78 -19.61 4.47
C SER A 35 10.23 -19.95 4.76
N LYS A 36 10.69 -21.11 4.28
CA LYS A 36 12.13 -21.42 4.26
C LYS A 36 12.75 -20.66 3.10
N ALA A 37 13.62 -19.70 3.40
CA ALA A 37 14.44 -19.09 2.37
C ALA A 37 15.51 -20.12 1.96
N SER A 38 15.39 -20.65 0.75
CA SER A 38 16.36 -21.59 0.19
C SER A 38 17.59 -20.82 -0.27
N MET A 39 18.62 -20.76 0.57
CA MET A 39 19.97 -20.42 0.09
C MET A 39 20.69 -21.70 -0.29
N LEU A 40 21.39 -21.67 -1.43
CA LEU A 40 22.43 -22.63 -1.78
C LEU A 40 23.52 -22.62 -0.69
N GLY A 41 23.40 -23.48 0.33
CA GLY A 41 24.46 -23.77 1.31
C GLY A 41 24.19 -23.35 2.76
N LEU A 42 24.26 -24.36 3.64
CA LEU A 42 24.57 -24.37 5.09
C LEU A 42 23.79 -23.48 6.10
N PHE A 43 23.04 -22.46 5.69
CA PHE A 43 22.24 -21.64 6.62
C PHE A 43 20.80 -21.47 6.13
N SER A 44 19.89 -22.33 6.59
CA SER A 44 18.46 -22.17 6.34
C SER A 44 17.95 -20.92 7.06
N SER A 45 17.78 -19.81 6.33
CA SER A 45 17.12 -18.62 6.87
C SER A 45 15.60 -18.80 6.80
N VAL A 46 14.88 -18.26 7.78
CA VAL A 46 13.42 -18.18 7.75
C VAL A 46 13.01 -16.78 7.35
N GLU A 47 12.13 -16.70 6.37
CA GLU A 47 11.47 -15.49 5.95
C GLU A 47 10.05 -15.48 6.50
N ILE A 48 9.64 -14.33 7.04
CA ILE A 48 8.30 -14.11 7.56
C ILE A 48 7.56 -13.31 6.49
N GLY A 49 6.48 -13.91 5.96
CA GLY A 49 5.51 -13.22 5.13
C GLY A 49 4.34 -12.74 5.99
N PHE A 50 3.79 -11.58 5.63
CA PHE A 50 2.64 -10.95 6.25
C PHE A 50 1.54 -10.83 5.21
N ASP A 51 0.34 -11.26 5.58
CA ASP A 51 -0.84 -11.17 4.73
C ASP A 51 -1.57 -9.87 5.08
N ILE A 52 -1.46 -8.89 4.19
CA ILE A 52 -2.18 -7.62 4.23
C ILE A 52 -3.53 -7.84 3.56
N ARG A 53 -4.62 -7.66 4.30
CA ARG A 53 -5.94 -7.48 3.71
C ARG A 53 -6.03 -6.06 3.18
N VAL A 54 -6.43 -5.90 1.93
CA VAL A 54 -6.70 -4.60 1.31
C VAL A 54 -8.18 -4.56 0.96
N ASP A 55 -8.87 -3.55 1.46
CA ASP A 55 -10.29 -3.31 1.24
C ASP A 55 -10.46 -1.98 0.49
N GLU A 56 -11.07 -2.05 -0.68
CA GLU A 56 -11.58 -0.91 -1.47
C GLU A 56 -13.12 -1.02 -1.54
N PRO A 57 -13.86 0.04 -1.89
CA PRO A 57 -15.33 0.02 -1.86
C PRO A 57 -15.97 -1.09 -2.68
N THR A 58 -15.33 -1.51 -3.77
CA THR A 58 -15.87 -2.47 -4.74
C THR A 58 -15.18 -3.84 -4.68
N ARG A 59 -14.08 -3.97 -3.95
CA ARG A 59 -13.27 -5.20 -3.93
C ARG A 59 -12.42 -5.29 -2.68
N SER A 60 -12.17 -6.51 -2.24
CA SER A 60 -11.21 -6.83 -1.19
C SER A 60 -10.29 -7.94 -1.64
N TRP A 61 -9.01 -7.87 -1.33
CA TRP A 61 -8.06 -8.94 -1.62
C TRP A 61 -7.01 -9.06 -0.52
N VAL A 62 -6.18 -10.09 -0.63
CA VAL A 62 -5.08 -10.34 0.29
C VAL A 62 -3.79 -10.27 -0.48
N LYS A 63 -2.87 -9.43 -0.03
CA LYS A 63 -1.52 -9.35 -0.55
C LYS A 63 -0.54 -9.88 0.48
N ARG A 64 0.37 -10.75 0.02
CA ARG A 64 1.52 -11.16 0.82
C ARG A 64 2.68 -10.19 0.62
N CYS A 65 3.30 -9.75 1.71
CA CYS A 65 4.53 -8.96 1.68
C CYS A 65 5.51 -9.44 2.76
N THR A 66 6.73 -8.97 2.70
CA THR A 66 7.77 -9.14 3.72
C THR A 66 8.10 -7.78 4.36
N LEU A 67 8.83 -7.78 5.47
CA LEU A 67 9.38 -6.53 6.02
C LEU A 67 10.30 -5.80 5.04
N LYS A 68 10.96 -6.53 4.13
CA LYS A 68 11.83 -5.91 3.12
C LYS A 68 11.01 -5.12 2.11
N ASP A 69 9.85 -5.63 1.72
CA ASP A 69 8.96 -4.92 0.78
C ASP A 69 8.45 -3.62 1.40
N VAL A 70 8.12 -3.66 2.70
CA VAL A 70 7.66 -2.50 3.48
C VAL A 70 8.78 -1.48 3.64
N ALA A 71 10.00 -1.92 3.99
CA ALA A 71 11.17 -1.05 4.09
C ALA A 71 11.49 -0.39 2.74
N LYS A 72 11.43 -1.16 1.64
CA LYS A 72 11.61 -0.62 0.28
C LYS A 72 10.58 0.44 -0.07
N LEU A 73 9.31 0.25 0.30
CA LEU A 73 8.27 1.28 0.12
C LEU A 73 8.62 2.55 0.92
N HIS A 74 8.98 2.41 2.19
CA HIS A 74 9.38 3.54 3.04
C HIS A 74 10.54 4.32 2.43
N GLU A 75 11.60 3.63 2.03
CA GLU A 75 12.78 4.23 1.37
C GLU A 75 12.38 4.92 0.07
N THR A 76 11.57 4.27 -0.77
CA THR A 76 11.09 4.84 -2.03
C THR A 76 10.32 6.14 -1.82
N LEU A 77 9.46 6.20 -0.79
CA LEU A 77 8.71 7.41 -0.46
C LEU A 77 9.63 8.50 0.09
N ASN A 78 10.57 8.15 0.96
CA ASN A 78 11.53 9.12 1.51
C ASN A 78 12.51 9.67 0.47
N GLU A 79 12.86 8.90 -0.55
CA GLU A 79 13.76 9.31 -1.63
C GLU A 79 13.08 10.15 -2.70
N LYS A 80 11.83 9.82 -3.05
CA LYS A 80 11.14 10.44 -4.20
C LYS A 80 10.32 11.67 -3.85
N ILE A 81 9.92 11.83 -2.59
CA ILE A 81 9.10 12.96 -2.13
C ILE A 81 10.04 14.02 -1.56
N VAL A 82 9.89 15.26 -2.04
CA VAL A 82 10.76 16.38 -1.67
C VAL A 82 10.11 17.24 -0.59
N ASP A 83 8.77 17.22 -0.50
CA ASP A 83 8.02 17.94 0.52
C ASP A 83 8.52 17.62 1.94
N GLU A 84 9.02 18.65 2.63
CA GLU A 84 9.64 18.51 3.94
C GLU A 84 8.65 18.05 5.00
N SER A 85 7.40 18.55 4.98
CA SER A 85 6.37 18.16 5.94
C SER A 85 6.06 16.67 5.84
N PHE A 86 5.91 16.15 4.62
CA PHE A 86 5.71 14.73 4.39
C PHE A 86 6.90 13.89 4.89
N ARG A 87 8.14 14.33 4.61
CA ARG A 87 9.34 13.61 5.05
C ARG A 87 9.51 13.64 6.56
N GLU A 88 9.20 14.76 7.21
CA GLU A 88 9.19 14.88 8.67
C GLU A 88 8.18 13.89 9.27
N GLU A 89 6.93 13.91 8.81
CA GLU A 89 5.90 12.97 9.27
C GLU A 89 6.31 11.50 9.00
N LEU A 90 6.85 11.19 7.82
CA LEU A 90 7.32 9.86 7.47
C LEU A 90 8.47 9.40 8.39
N SER A 91 9.38 10.30 8.76
CA SER A 91 10.52 10.01 9.64
C SER A 91 10.10 9.70 11.08
N LEU A 92 8.94 10.19 11.51
CA LEU A 92 8.35 9.88 12.81
C LEU A 92 7.72 8.48 12.85
N LEU A 93 7.39 7.90 11.69
CA LEU A 93 6.87 6.54 11.62
C LEU A 93 8.00 5.53 11.87
N ALA A 94 7.85 4.73 12.93
CA ALA A 94 8.80 3.69 13.27
C ALA A 94 8.65 2.49 12.32
N CYS A 95 9.38 2.51 11.19
CA CYS A 95 9.37 1.39 10.24
C CYS A 95 9.82 0.09 10.92
N PRO A 96 8.98 -0.97 10.94
CA PRO A 96 9.30 -2.22 11.63
C PRO A 96 10.56 -2.87 11.05
N LYS A 97 11.46 -3.30 11.94
CA LYS A 97 12.76 -3.89 11.57
C LYS A 97 12.75 -5.40 11.78
N GLN A 98 13.55 -6.09 10.97
CA GLN A 98 13.67 -7.54 11.09
C GLN A 98 14.32 -7.92 12.44
N PRO A 99 13.70 -8.84 13.22
CA PRO A 99 14.27 -9.25 14.49
C PRO A 99 15.62 -9.95 14.29
N LEU A 100 16.62 -9.56 15.09
CA LEU A 100 17.98 -10.13 15.03
C LEU A 100 18.05 -11.53 15.63
N PHE A 101 17.21 -11.81 16.64
CA PHE A 101 17.14 -13.09 17.34
C PHE A 101 15.72 -13.63 17.34
N LYS A 102 15.56 -14.94 17.59
CA LYS A 102 14.25 -15.58 17.81
C LYS A 102 13.23 -15.34 16.68
N ARG A 103 13.68 -15.33 15.42
CA ARG A 103 12.81 -15.11 14.22
C ARG A 103 11.67 -16.12 14.04
N ARG A 104 11.73 -17.27 14.74
CA ARG A 104 10.69 -18.31 14.74
C ARG A 104 9.81 -18.28 16.00
N ASP A 105 10.13 -17.42 16.96
CA ASP A 105 9.39 -17.30 18.20
C ASP A 105 8.05 -16.62 17.94
N MET A 106 6.97 -17.29 18.33
CA MET A 106 5.61 -16.84 18.08
C MET A 106 5.29 -15.50 18.75
N MET A 107 5.86 -15.21 19.92
CA MET A 107 5.64 -13.92 20.59
C MET A 107 6.33 -12.79 19.84
N VAL A 108 7.54 -13.04 19.33
CA VAL A 108 8.26 -12.08 18.49
C VAL A 108 7.48 -11.81 17.19
N ILE A 109 6.97 -12.86 16.54
CA ILE A 109 6.17 -12.72 15.31
C ILE A 109 4.88 -11.94 15.59
N LYS A 110 4.18 -12.24 16.70
CA LYS A 110 2.95 -11.52 17.08
C LYS A 110 3.20 -10.04 17.36
N GLY A 111 4.24 -9.71 18.13
CA GLY A 111 4.63 -8.31 18.37
C GLY A 111 4.89 -7.58 17.06
N LEU A 112 5.65 -8.24 16.16
CA LEU A 112 5.94 -7.69 14.85
C LEU A 112 4.69 -7.49 13.97
N CYS A 113 3.67 -8.34 14.09
CA CYS A 113 2.39 -8.14 13.39
C CYS A 113 1.70 -6.86 13.85
N VAL A 114 1.67 -6.62 15.17
CA VAL A 114 1.05 -5.41 15.75
C VAL A 114 1.81 -4.16 15.32
N ASP A 115 3.14 -4.19 15.41
CA ASP A 115 3.98 -3.08 14.99
C ASP A 115 3.80 -2.77 13.49
N LEU A 116 3.71 -3.83 12.66
CA LEU A 116 3.51 -3.69 11.22
C LEU A 116 2.10 -3.20 10.87
N ASP A 117 1.07 -3.70 11.53
CA ASP A 117 -0.32 -3.26 11.33
C ASP A 117 -0.46 -1.77 11.62
N HIS A 118 0.06 -1.32 12.77
CA HIS A 118 0.05 0.08 13.13
C HIS A 118 0.85 0.94 12.14
N TYR A 119 2.05 0.50 11.75
CA TYR A 119 2.88 1.23 10.79
C TYR A 119 2.19 1.39 9.42
N ILE A 120 1.59 0.31 8.90
CA ILE A 120 0.93 0.33 7.59
C ILE A 120 -0.31 1.24 7.62
N ASP A 121 -1.10 1.19 8.69
CA ASP A 121 -2.25 2.07 8.88
C ASP A 121 -1.85 3.56 8.94
N GLU A 122 -0.84 3.91 9.73
CA GLU A 122 -0.35 5.29 9.82
C GLU A 122 0.30 5.78 8.53
N LEU A 123 1.05 4.91 7.83
CA LEU A 123 1.61 5.23 6.52
C LEU A 123 0.50 5.49 5.49
N LEU A 124 -0.53 4.64 5.44
CA LEU A 124 -1.66 4.81 4.54
C LEU A 124 -2.38 6.14 4.80
N LYS A 125 -2.67 6.46 6.06
CA LYS A 125 -3.30 7.73 6.45
C LYS A 125 -2.44 8.93 6.04
N LEU A 126 -1.12 8.86 6.24
CA LEU A 126 -0.19 9.91 5.79
C LEU A 126 -0.27 10.10 4.28
N CYS A 127 -0.20 9.02 3.51
CA CYS A 127 -0.31 9.06 2.05
C CYS A 127 -1.67 9.61 1.59
N GLN A 128 -2.77 9.23 2.25
CA GLN A 128 -4.12 9.74 1.96
C GLN A 128 -4.24 11.24 2.23
N ARG A 129 -3.73 11.73 3.38
CA ARG A 129 -3.72 13.17 3.69
C ARG A 129 -2.92 13.96 2.66
N PHE A 130 -1.73 13.46 2.32
CA PHE A 130 -0.85 14.11 1.34
C PHE A 130 -1.49 14.17 -0.05
N THR A 131 -2.06 13.05 -0.51
CA THR A 131 -2.74 12.98 -1.83
C THR A 131 -4.08 13.72 -1.86
N ALA A 132 -4.74 13.94 -0.72
CA ALA A 132 -5.92 14.81 -0.65
C ALA A 132 -5.56 16.29 -0.84
N ALA A 133 -4.33 16.70 -0.47
CA ALA A 133 -3.80 18.05 -0.65
C ALA A 133 -3.26 18.32 -2.08
N LYS A 134 -3.66 17.51 -3.06
CA LYS A 134 -3.21 17.47 -4.48
C LYS A 134 -2.90 18.82 -5.12
N ALA A 135 -3.65 19.87 -4.80
CA ALA A 135 -3.48 21.22 -5.38
C ALA A 135 -2.08 21.84 -5.17
N LYS A 136 -1.33 21.43 -4.13
CA LYS A 136 -0.02 22.01 -3.80
C LYS A 136 1.16 21.16 -4.32
N HIS A 137 0.95 19.86 -4.54
CA HIS A 137 2.01 18.88 -4.84
C HIS A 137 1.54 17.82 -5.85
N GLU A 138 1.00 18.23 -7.00
CA GLU A 138 0.36 17.32 -7.97
C GLU A 138 1.26 16.15 -8.39
N ASN A 139 2.50 16.45 -8.82
CA ASN A 139 3.47 15.43 -9.25
C ASN A 139 3.85 14.45 -8.13
N GLU A 140 4.15 14.96 -6.94
CA GLU A 140 4.53 14.12 -5.79
C GLU A 140 3.34 13.30 -5.27
N SER A 141 2.12 13.87 -5.31
CA SER A 141 0.89 13.15 -4.98
C SER A 141 0.69 11.96 -5.91
N MET A 142 0.95 12.12 -7.21
CA MET A 142 0.91 11.00 -8.16
C MET A 142 1.95 9.92 -7.84
N ILE A 143 3.16 10.31 -7.43
CA ILE A 143 4.22 9.36 -7.05
C ILE A 143 3.85 8.57 -5.79
N VAL A 144 3.30 9.25 -4.77
CA VAL A 144 2.80 8.59 -3.55
C VAL A 144 1.69 7.60 -3.91
N GLU A 145 0.71 8.06 -4.69
CA GLU A 145 -0.42 7.25 -5.10
C GLU A 145 0.02 6.03 -5.93
N SER A 146 0.91 6.21 -6.90
CA SER A 146 1.42 5.11 -7.73
C SER A 146 2.22 4.10 -6.90
N SER A 147 3.10 4.57 -6.02
CA SER A 147 3.97 3.71 -5.20
C SER A 147 3.14 2.88 -4.22
N LEU A 148 2.13 3.49 -3.59
CA LEU A 148 1.26 2.76 -2.66
C LEU A 148 0.35 1.77 -3.38
N ARG A 149 -0.18 2.12 -4.57
CA ARG A 149 -0.97 1.20 -5.38
C ARG A 149 -0.16 0.02 -5.89
N GLU A 150 1.07 0.25 -6.36
CA GLU A 150 1.97 -0.83 -6.75
C GLU A 150 2.26 -1.75 -5.56
N PHE A 151 2.55 -1.16 -4.39
CA PHE A 151 2.74 -1.92 -3.17
C PHE A 151 1.50 -2.71 -2.77
N LEU A 152 0.28 -2.17 -2.89
CA LEU A 152 -0.95 -2.86 -2.49
C LEU A 152 -1.58 -3.73 -3.58
N ALA A 153 -1.08 -3.67 -4.82
CA ALA A 153 -1.67 -4.35 -5.97
C ALA A 153 -1.98 -5.83 -5.71
N ALA A 154 -3.14 -6.26 -6.21
CA ALA A 154 -3.59 -7.64 -6.11
C ALA A 154 -2.54 -8.61 -6.69
N PRO A 155 -2.37 -9.80 -6.08
CA PRO A 155 -1.48 -10.81 -6.62
C PRO A 155 -1.94 -11.21 -8.03
N ILE A 156 -0.97 -11.35 -8.95
CA ILE A 156 -1.18 -11.82 -10.33
C ILE A 156 -1.44 -13.33 -10.33
#